data_AF-A0A0F2DTZ9-F1
#
_entry.id   AF-A0A0F2DTZ9-F1
#
_cell.length_a   1.000
_cell.length_b   1.000
_cell.length_c   1.000
_cell.angle_alpha   90.00
_cell.angle_beta   90.00
_cell.angle_gamma   90.00
#
_symmetry.space_group_name_H-M   'P 1'
#
loop_
_entity.id
_entity.type
_entity.pdbx_description
1 polymer ?
#
loop_
_entity_poly.entity_id
_entity_poly.type
_entity_poly.pdbx_seq_one_letter_code
_entity_poly.pdbx_strand_id
1 'polypeptide(L)'
;MFSLSKESEHDLTNRISTVVENYLAVRERPKPRLTGLISAQEAMDELDIKYKTLQKWEGAGLRRYQPPLEETRKVYYKVTDILKFLGVDDGKD
;
A
#
# COMPACT_ATOMS: atom_id res chain seq x y z
N MET A 1 -19.06 -18.57 42.50
CA MET A 1 -18.29 -18.43 41.24
C MET A 1 -19.32 -18.54 40.12
N PHE A 2 -19.59 -17.46 39.39
CA PHE A 2 -20.58 -17.49 38.31
C PHE A 2 -19.88 -17.99 37.05
N SER A 3 -20.20 -19.21 36.60
CA SER A 3 -19.82 -19.69 35.28
C SER A 3 -20.86 -19.24 34.27
N LEU A 4 -20.40 -18.76 33.11
CA LEU A 4 -21.27 -18.48 31.99
C LEU A 4 -21.96 -19.78 31.51
N SER A 5 -23.13 -19.65 30.89
CA SER A 5 -23.71 -20.80 30.17
C SER A 5 -22.82 -21.12 28.96
N LYS A 6 -22.80 -22.38 28.52
CA LYS A 6 -22.06 -22.78 27.29
C LYS A 6 -22.42 -21.91 26.07
N GLU A 7 -23.67 -21.48 25.99
CA GLU A 7 -24.17 -20.57 24.95
C GLU A 7 -23.57 -19.17 25.08
N SER A 8 -23.48 -18.65 26.31
CA SER A 8 -22.87 -17.35 26.58
C SER A 8 -21.35 -17.36 26.33
N GLU A 9 -20.67 -18.47 26.64
CA GLU A 9 -19.25 -18.66 26.30
C GLU A 9 -19.02 -18.70 24.79
N HIS A 10 -19.93 -19.36 24.05
CA HIS A 10 -19.86 -19.44 22.60
C HIS A 10 -20.13 -18.08 21.93
N ASP A 11 -21.16 -17.34 22.37
CA ASP A 11 -21.43 -15.98 21.89
C ASP A 11 -20.23 -15.05 22.13
N LEU A 12 -19.67 -15.10 23.34
CA LEU A 12 -18.49 -14.31 23.67
C LEU A 12 -17.30 -14.65 22.77
N THR A 13 -17.05 -15.93 22.52
CA THR A 13 -15.96 -16.39 21.65
C THR A 13 -16.16 -15.87 20.22
N ASN A 14 -17.36 -15.98 19.67
CA ASN A 14 -17.68 -15.51 18.32
C ASN A 14 -17.47 -13.99 18.20
N ARG A 15 -17.94 -13.21 19.20
CA ARG A 15 -17.75 -11.76 19.22
C ARG A 15 -16.28 -11.37 19.28
N ILE A 16 -15.48 -12.08 20.07
CA ILE A 16 -14.02 -11.85 20.13
C ILE A 16 -13.38 -12.16 18.78
N SER A 17 -13.71 -13.30 18.15
CA SER A 17 -13.20 -13.64 16.82
C SER A 17 -13.53 -12.56 15.80
N THR A 18 -14.78 -12.09 15.75
CA THR A 18 -15.18 -11.00 14.84
C THR A 18 -14.38 -9.72 15.08
N VAL A 19 -14.13 -9.34 16.34
CA VAL A 19 -13.32 -8.14 16.65
C VAL A 19 -11.87 -8.32 16.18
N VAL A 20 -11.28 -9.51 16.41
CA VAL A 20 -9.91 -9.81 15.97
C VAL A 20 -9.80 -9.81 14.45
N GLU A 21 -10.74 -10.46 13.76
CA GLU A 21 -10.81 -10.48 12.29
C GLU A 21 -10.93 -9.07 11.71
N ASN A 22 -11.82 -8.25 12.28
CA ASN A 22 -11.99 -6.85 11.86
C ASN A 22 -10.71 -6.03 12.08
N TYR A 23 -10.03 -6.22 13.21
CA TYR A 23 -8.78 -5.54 13.49
C TYR A 23 -7.67 -5.95 12.51
N LEU A 24 -7.52 -7.25 12.23
CA LEU A 24 -6.56 -7.76 11.26
C LEU A 24 -6.86 -7.23 9.85
N ALA A 25 -8.12 -7.25 9.42
CA ALA A 25 -8.54 -6.74 8.11
C ALA A 25 -8.27 -5.25 7.90
N VAL A 26 -8.20 -4.45 8.98
CA VAL A 26 -7.80 -3.03 8.93
C VAL A 26 -6.28 -2.89 8.98
N ARG A 27 -5.60 -3.72 9.79
CA ARG A 27 -4.15 -3.66 9.99
C ARG A 27 -3.34 -4.17 8.79
N GLU A 28 -3.86 -5.17 8.08
CA GLU A 28 -3.22 -5.75 6.89
C GLU A 28 -3.34 -4.84 5.66
N ARG A 29 -4.20 -3.82 5.70
CA ARG A 29 -4.25 -2.83 4.63
C ARG A 29 -2.96 -2.00 4.66
N PRO A 30 -2.28 -1.83 3.51
CA PRO A 30 -1.17 -0.89 3.41
C PRO A 30 -1.65 0.47 3.91
N LYS A 31 -0.93 1.08 4.86
CA LYS A 31 -1.27 2.43 5.33
C LYS A 31 -1.34 3.35 4.10
N PRO A 32 -2.45 4.07 3.90
CA PRO A 32 -2.56 4.97 2.76
C PRO A 32 -1.41 5.97 2.81
N ARG A 33 -0.66 6.06 1.72
CA ARG A 33 0.44 7.02 1.57
C ARG A 33 -0.17 8.42 1.59
N LEU A 34 0.01 9.19 2.67
CA LEU A 34 -0.55 10.54 2.86
C LEU A 34 -0.30 11.47 1.67
N THR A 35 0.85 11.33 1.02
CA THR A 35 1.28 12.15 -0.12
C THR A 35 0.96 11.52 -1.47
N GLY A 36 0.51 10.26 -1.51
CA GLY A 36 0.40 9.46 -2.73
C GLY A 36 1.75 9.16 -3.40
N LEU A 37 2.87 9.39 -2.71
CA LEU A 37 4.22 9.18 -3.23
C LEU A 37 4.83 7.85 -2.74
N ILE A 38 5.53 7.19 -3.65
CA ILE A 38 6.31 5.97 -3.39
C ILE A 38 7.76 6.21 -3.80
N SER A 39 8.71 5.78 -2.98
CA SER A 39 10.13 5.85 -3.36
C SER A 39 10.44 4.82 -4.45
N ALA A 40 11.50 5.05 -5.21
CA ALA A 40 11.93 4.10 -6.24
C ALA A 40 12.21 2.70 -5.68
N GLN A 41 12.78 2.62 -4.48
CA GLN A 41 13.06 1.33 -3.83
C GLN A 41 11.76 0.62 -3.44
N GLU A 42 10.83 1.32 -2.78
CA GLU A 42 9.53 0.74 -2.42
C GLU A 42 8.74 0.30 -3.66
N ALA A 43 8.78 1.07 -4.75
CA ALA A 43 8.10 0.70 -5.99
C ALA A 43 8.71 -0.55 -6.64
N MET A 44 10.03 -0.71 -6.54
CA MET A 44 10.71 -1.93 -6.99
C MET A 44 10.34 -3.13 -6.13
N ASP A 45 10.30 -2.95 -4.81
CA ASP A 45 9.99 -4.01 -3.85
C ASP A 45 8.51 -4.44 -3.94
N GLU A 46 7.57 -3.49 -4.05
CA GLU A 46 6.13 -3.77 -4.14
C GLU A 46 5.72 -4.43 -5.47
N LEU A 47 6.38 -4.07 -6.58
CA LEU A 47 6.03 -4.57 -7.91
C LEU A 47 6.94 -5.71 -8.39
N ASP A 48 7.95 -6.09 -7.60
CA ASP A 48 9.01 -7.04 -7.98
C ASP A 48 9.65 -6.69 -9.35
N ILE A 49 9.99 -5.42 -9.53
CA ILE A 49 10.60 -4.91 -10.76
C ILE A 49 12.04 -4.42 -10.52
N LYS A 50 12.86 -4.52 -11.56
CA LYS A 50 14.22 -3.98 -11.54
C LYS A 50 14.21 -2.49 -11.87
N TYR A 51 15.25 -1.78 -11.41
CA TYR A 51 15.47 -0.36 -11.71
C TYR A 51 15.42 -0.04 -13.21
N LYS A 52 15.88 -0.96 -14.08
CA LYS A 52 15.80 -0.80 -15.55
C LYS A 52 14.36 -0.62 -16.05
N THR A 53 13.36 -1.21 -15.37
CA THR A 53 11.95 -1.02 -15.72
C THR A 53 11.50 0.40 -15.40
N LEU A 54 11.84 0.91 -14.21
CA LEU A 54 11.56 2.30 -13.84
C LEU A 54 12.22 3.28 -14.82
N GLN A 55 13.48 3.05 -15.21
CA GLN A 55 14.15 3.89 -16.22
C GLN A 55 13.43 3.91 -17.57
N LYS A 56 12.87 2.77 -18.00
CA LYS A 56 12.05 2.72 -19.23
C LYS A 56 10.78 3.54 -19.08
N TRP A 57 10.12 3.47 -17.91
CA TRP A 57 8.93 4.26 -17.63
C TRP A 57 9.25 5.76 -17.56
N GLU A 58 10.37 6.14 -16.94
CA GLU A 58 10.88 7.54 -16.93
C GLU A 58 11.05 8.05 -18.37
N GLY A 59 11.69 7.27 -19.24
CA GLY A 59 11.86 7.61 -20.65
C GLY A 59 10.54 7.67 -21.45
N ALA A 60 9.52 6.94 -20.99
CA ALA A 60 8.18 6.95 -21.55
C ALA A 60 7.24 8.01 -20.93
N GLY A 61 7.73 8.82 -19.99
CA GLY A 61 6.99 9.96 -19.42
C GLY A 61 6.63 9.85 -17.93
N LEU A 62 7.11 8.84 -17.21
CA LEU A 62 6.93 8.74 -15.75
C LEU A 62 7.64 9.91 -15.05
N ARG A 63 6.87 10.73 -14.32
CA ARG A 63 7.41 11.93 -13.67
C ARG A 63 8.19 11.58 -12.40
N ARG A 64 9.45 11.99 -12.38
CA ARG A 64 10.37 11.87 -11.25
C ARG A 64 10.23 13.05 -10.28
N TYR A 65 10.10 12.76 -8.98
CA TYR A 65 10.13 13.76 -7.91
C TYR A 65 11.37 13.55 -7.05
N GLN A 66 12.17 14.59 -6.89
CA GLN A 66 13.37 14.58 -6.06
C GLN A 66 13.37 15.83 -5.17
N PRO A 67 13.64 15.70 -3.85
CA PRO A 67 13.78 16.87 -3.00
C PRO A 67 14.97 17.74 -3.46
N PRO A 68 14.85 19.08 -3.41
CA PRO A 68 15.91 20.00 -3.81
C PRO A 68 17.01 20.12 -2.72
N LEU A 69 17.39 19.00 -2.11
CA LEU A 69 18.45 18.91 -1.10
C LEU A 69 19.64 18.18 -1.70
N GLU A 70 20.82 18.80 -1.68
CA GLU A 70 22.05 18.31 -2.32
C GLU A 70 22.44 16.89 -1.86
N GLU A 71 22.09 16.51 -0.63
CA GLU A 71 22.46 15.22 -0.06
C GLU A 71 21.46 14.08 -0.33
N THR A 72 20.25 14.39 -0.81
CA THR A 72 19.23 13.36 -1.04
C THR A 72 19.11 13.01 -2.53
N ARG A 73 19.69 11.87 -2.91
CA ARG A 73 19.47 11.24 -4.22
C ARG A 73 18.17 10.42 -4.28
N LYS A 74 17.32 10.53 -3.25
CA LYS A 74 16.07 9.76 -3.15
C LYS A 74 15.09 10.24 -4.21
N VAL A 75 14.53 9.26 -4.91
CA VAL A 75 13.58 9.46 -6.00
C VAL A 75 12.23 8.95 -5.56
N TYR A 76 11.21 9.75 -5.86
CA TYR A 76 9.82 9.42 -5.61
C TYR A 76 9.00 9.51 -6.89
N TYR A 77 7.92 8.76 -6.93
CA TYR A 77 6.92 8.74 -7.99
C TYR A 77 5.54 8.87 -7.37
N LYS A 78 4.57 9.37 -8.14
CA LYS A 78 3.17 9.24 -7.77
C LYS A 78 2.71 7.81 -8.04
N VAL A 79 2.03 7.21 -7.08
CA VAL A 79 1.46 5.86 -7.26
C VAL A 79 0.54 5.82 -8.47
N THR A 80 -0.33 6.83 -8.65
CA THR A 80 -1.24 6.91 -9.80
C THR A 80 -0.51 6.93 -11.14
N ASP A 81 0.63 7.63 -11.22
CA ASP A 81 1.41 7.68 -12.46
C ASP A 81 2.11 6.35 -12.73
N ILE A 82 2.53 5.60 -11.70
CA ILE A 82 3.04 4.24 -11.85
C ILE A 82 1.95 3.28 -12.36
N LEU A 83 0.73 3.37 -11.82
CA LEU A 83 -0.38 2.47 -12.19
C LEU A 83 -0.73 2.55 -13.68
N LYS A 84 -0.61 3.72 -14.31
CA LYS A 84 -0.78 3.88 -15.77
C LYS A 84 0.14 2.97 -16.59
N PHE A 85 1.37 2.74 -16.12
CA PHE A 85 2.32 1.85 -16.81
C PHE A 85 2.03 0.37 -16.58
N LEU A 86 1.13 0.03 -15.66
CA LEU A 86 0.62 -1.32 -15.45
C LEU A 86 -0.65 -1.60 -16.28
N GLY A 87 -1.05 -0.68 -17.15
CA GLY A 87 -2.27 -0.80 -17.95
C GLY A 87 -3.55 -0.46 -17.18
N VAL A 88 -3.43 0.17 -16.01
CA VAL A 88 -4.58 0.76 -15.31
C VAL A 88 -4.86 2.10 -15.98
N ASP A 89 -5.88 2.12 -16.84
CA ASP A 89 -6.35 3.37 -17.43
C ASP A 89 -7.22 4.11 -16.40
N ASP A 90 -6.96 5.39 -16.17
CA ASP A 90 -7.61 6.19 -15.11
C ASP A 90 -9.10 6.52 -15.43
N GLY A 91 -9.68 5.88 -16.45
CA GLY A 91 -11.11 5.97 -16.80
C GLY A 91 -11.60 7.39 -17.08
N LYS A 92 -10.72 8.29 -17.53
CA LYS A 92 -11.07 9.66 -17.94
C LYS A 92 -10.76 9.86 -19.41
N ASP A 93 -11.75 9.54 -20.23
CA ASP A 93 -12.01 10.21 -21.51
C ASP A 93 -12.79 11.51 -21.27
#